data_AF-A0A2V9JI02-F1
#
_entry.id   AF-A0A2V9JI02-F1
#
_cell.length_a   1.000
_cell.length_b   1.000
_cell.length_c   1.000
_cell.angle_alpha   90.00
_cell.angle_beta   90.00
_cell.angle_gamma   90.00
#
_symmetry.space_group_name_H-M   'P 1'
#
loop_
_entity.id
_entity.type
_entity.pdbx_description
1 polymer ?
#
loop_
_entity_poly.entity_id
_entity_poly.type
_entity_poly.pdbx_seq_one_letter_code
_entity_poly.pdbx_strand_id
1 'polypeptide(L)'
;EALDTPGHTDRSLSYLVEAGGKRVAFTGDLIAGPGQLWELWSLQKRFPGMTRDYWGFGGAVEEVKASLDRVLARRPDVLVPSHGVVMTDPPAAVAALKRNLDAFMANYLTTSAWRIYFKAIAPKEPPMLEPLPEVGYPKWVRNIASTSKAIVADDRSVFLSDCGHPSAVAEIDRLLRAGEIRSVDGIWITHYHDDHTQEVNTARRRFGARVHVERAMVDIIENPTAYAMPCLFPESIRVDR
;
A
#
# COMPACT_ATOMS: atom_id res chain seq x y z
N GLU A 1 -31.87 -13.30 -9.97
CA GLU A 1 -30.66 -14.08 -10.32
C GLU A 1 -29.47 -13.50 -9.55
N ALA A 2 -28.61 -14.33 -8.98
CA ALA A 2 -27.36 -13.87 -8.36
C ALA A 2 -26.19 -14.28 -9.26
N LEU A 3 -25.27 -13.35 -9.51
CA LEU A 3 -24.06 -13.57 -10.31
C LEU A 3 -22.82 -13.35 -9.45
N ASP A 4 -21.85 -14.25 -9.60
CA ASP A 4 -20.52 -14.04 -9.05
C ASP A 4 -19.82 -12.92 -9.83
N THR A 5 -19.49 -11.83 -9.13
CA THR A 5 -18.85 -10.65 -9.68
C THR A 5 -17.70 -10.19 -8.79
N PRO A 6 -16.66 -11.03 -8.63
CA PRO A 6 -15.48 -10.68 -7.86
C PRO A 6 -14.75 -9.49 -8.51
N GLY A 7 -13.96 -8.82 -7.69
CA GLY A 7 -13.24 -7.60 -8.06
C GLY A 7 -13.03 -6.75 -6.82
N HIS A 8 -14.04 -5.96 -6.45
CA HIS A 8 -14.04 -5.16 -5.21
C HIS A 8 -13.82 -6.04 -3.96
N THR A 9 -14.41 -7.23 -3.91
CA THR A 9 -14.00 -8.29 -2.98
C THR A 9 -13.90 -9.63 -3.73
N ASP A 10 -13.28 -10.64 -3.12
CA ASP A 10 -13.13 -11.98 -3.73
C ASP A 10 -14.46 -12.71 -3.95
N ARG A 11 -15.51 -12.30 -3.26
CA ARG A 11 -16.83 -12.95 -3.26
C ARG A 11 -17.98 -11.96 -3.49
N SER A 12 -17.67 -10.82 -4.12
CA SER A 12 -18.69 -9.83 -4.48
C SER A 12 -19.72 -10.43 -5.43
N LEU A 13 -20.98 -10.08 -5.23
CA LEU A 13 -22.10 -10.57 -6.04
C LEU A 13 -22.85 -9.40 -6.68
N SER A 14 -23.42 -9.65 -7.85
CA SER A 14 -24.41 -8.78 -8.48
C SER A 14 -25.76 -9.50 -8.53
N TYR A 15 -26.84 -8.75 -8.34
CA TYR A 15 -28.20 -9.29 -8.33
C TYR A 15 -29.01 -8.72 -9.47
N LEU A 16 -29.61 -9.59 -10.29
CA LEU A 16 -30.50 -9.19 -11.37
C LEU A 16 -31.95 -9.50 -11.02
N VAL A 17 -32.82 -8.53 -11.26
CA VAL A 17 -34.26 -8.62 -11.05
C VAL A 17 -35.02 -8.01 -12.23
N GLU A 18 -36.21 -8.52 -12.49
CA GLU A 18 -37.18 -7.89 -13.37
C GLU A 18 -38.07 -6.99 -12.52
N ALA A 19 -38.09 -5.69 -12.80
CA ALA A 19 -38.87 -4.71 -12.05
C ALA A 19 -39.37 -3.60 -12.98
N GLY A 20 -40.68 -3.34 -12.98
CA GLY A 20 -41.27 -2.27 -13.79
C GLY A 20 -41.05 -2.43 -15.30
N GLY A 21 -41.00 -3.67 -15.79
CA GLY A 21 -40.74 -3.98 -17.21
C GLY A 21 -39.29 -3.76 -17.66
N LYS A 22 -38.37 -3.57 -16.71
CA LYS A 22 -36.93 -3.45 -16.95
C LYS A 22 -36.17 -4.53 -16.21
N ARG A 23 -35.06 -4.96 -16.80
CA ARG A 23 -34.07 -5.78 -16.15
C ARG A 23 -33.06 -4.91 -15.42
N VAL A 24 -33.10 -4.93 -14.10
CA VAL A 24 -32.21 -4.12 -13.23
C VAL A 24 -31.11 -5.01 -12.68
N ALA A 25 -29.85 -4.56 -12.80
CA ALA A 25 -28.71 -5.19 -12.14
C ALA A 25 -28.22 -4.32 -10.98
N PHE A 26 -28.32 -4.83 -9.75
CA PHE A 26 -27.67 -4.26 -8.57
C PHE A 26 -26.23 -4.77 -8.54
N THR A 27 -25.27 -3.87 -8.74
CA THR A 27 -23.87 -4.23 -9.03
C THR A 27 -22.92 -4.11 -7.85
N GLY A 28 -23.43 -3.74 -6.67
CA GLY A 28 -22.56 -3.42 -5.54
C GLY A 28 -21.57 -2.32 -5.90
N ASP A 29 -20.30 -2.50 -5.53
CA ASP A 29 -19.19 -1.59 -5.84
C ASP A 29 -18.37 -2.03 -7.07
N LEU A 30 -18.92 -2.90 -7.94
CA LEU A 30 -18.26 -3.31 -9.18
C LEU A 30 -18.05 -2.14 -10.17
N ILE A 31 -18.94 -1.14 -10.13
CA ILE A 31 -18.92 0.10 -10.90
C ILE A 31 -19.74 1.11 -10.11
N ALA A 32 -19.29 2.37 -10.00
CA ALA A 32 -19.99 3.43 -9.26
C ALA A 32 -20.72 4.43 -10.18
N GLY A 33 -20.32 4.48 -11.46
CA GLY A 33 -20.86 5.39 -12.46
C GLY A 33 -20.16 5.17 -13.80
N PRO A 34 -20.57 5.87 -14.88
CA PRO A 34 -19.91 5.77 -16.17
C PRO A 34 -18.42 6.09 -16.06
N GLY A 35 -17.56 5.08 -16.25
CA GLY A 35 -16.12 5.29 -16.14
C GLY A 35 -15.53 5.26 -14.73
N GLN A 36 -16.31 4.95 -13.69
CA GLN A 36 -15.94 5.19 -12.30
C GLN A 36 -16.02 3.94 -11.42
N LEU A 37 -15.06 3.83 -10.50
CA LEU A 37 -15.15 2.98 -9.31
C LEU A 37 -15.39 3.85 -8.08
N TRP A 38 -15.90 3.24 -7.00
CA TRP A 38 -16.04 3.93 -5.72
C TRP A 38 -14.67 4.32 -5.15
N GLU A 39 -13.72 3.40 -5.24
CA GLU A 39 -12.36 3.56 -4.75
C GLU A 39 -11.39 2.63 -5.51
N LEU A 40 -10.08 2.85 -5.37
CA LEU A 40 -9.04 2.09 -6.07
C LEU A 40 -8.32 1.05 -5.20
N TRP A 41 -8.35 1.18 -3.88
CA TRP A 41 -7.57 0.33 -2.98
C TRP A 41 -8.09 -1.11 -2.94
N SER A 42 -9.38 -1.35 -3.19
CA SER A 42 -9.92 -2.71 -3.30
C SER A 42 -9.46 -3.43 -4.57
N LEU A 43 -8.84 -2.72 -5.52
CA LEU A 43 -8.16 -3.37 -6.64
C LEU A 43 -6.82 -3.99 -6.24
N GLN A 44 -6.34 -3.74 -5.02
CA GLN A 44 -5.09 -4.29 -4.51
C GLN A 44 -5.24 -5.79 -4.23
N LYS A 45 -4.89 -6.58 -5.24
CA LYS A 45 -4.84 -8.05 -5.20
C LYS A 45 -3.60 -8.54 -5.91
N ARG A 46 -3.05 -9.67 -5.47
CA ARG A 46 -1.84 -10.22 -6.06
C ARG A 46 -1.98 -10.39 -7.58
N PHE A 47 -0.93 -10.01 -8.29
CA PHE A 47 -0.78 -10.42 -9.68
C PHE A 47 -0.31 -11.88 -9.78
N PRO A 48 -0.43 -12.53 -10.96
CA PRO A 48 0.18 -13.84 -11.18
C PRO A 48 1.68 -13.84 -10.86
N GLY A 49 2.09 -14.77 -9.99
CA GLY A 49 3.48 -14.89 -9.52
C GLY A 49 3.81 -14.05 -8.27
N MET A 50 2.90 -13.21 -7.79
CA MET A 50 3.08 -12.43 -6.57
C MET A 50 2.60 -13.20 -5.33
N THR A 51 3.40 -13.16 -4.27
CA THR A 51 3.03 -13.70 -2.96
C THR A 51 2.29 -12.63 -2.16
N ARG A 52 1.04 -12.92 -1.76
CA ARG A 52 0.13 -11.99 -1.08
C ARG A 52 -0.15 -10.71 -1.89
N ASP A 53 -0.97 -9.82 -1.35
CA ASP A 53 -1.57 -8.73 -2.10
C ASP A 53 -0.85 -7.37 -1.94
N TYR A 54 0.15 -7.27 -1.07
CA TYR A 54 0.76 -5.99 -0.67
C TYR A 54 1.23 -5.13 -1.86
N TRP A 55 1.90 -5.73 -2.84
CA TRP A 55 2.38 -5.03 -4.05
C TRP A 55 1.37 -5.03 -5.20
N GLY A 56 0.21 -5.66 -5.00
CA GLY A 56 -0.76 -6.03 -6.01
C GLY A 56 -1.72 -4.91 -6.43
N PHE A 57 -1.34 -3.64 -6.30
CA PHE A 57 -2.23 -2.54 -6.66
C PHE A 57 -2.66 -2.64 -8.13
N GLY A 58 -3.96 -2.73 -8.37
CA GLY A 58 -4.55 -2.95 -9.70
C GLY A 58 -4.62 -4.41 -10.17
N GLY A 59 -4.21 -5.40 -9.36
CA GLY A 59 -4.25 -6.81 -9.75
C GLY A 59 -5.65 -7.39 -9.94
N ALA A 60 -6.69 -6.76 -9.37
CA ALA A 60 -8.09 -7.15 -9.58
C ALA A 60 -8.70 -6.60 -10.89
N VAL A 61 -8.00 -5.75 -11.65
CA VAL A 61 -8.59 -5.03 -12.80
C VAL A 61 -9.19 -5.96 -13.86
N GLU A 62 -8.47 -7.03 -14.22
CA GLU A 62 -8.98 -7.99 -15.21
C GLU A 62 -10.16 -8.81 -14.68
N GLU A 63 -10.19 -9.07 -13.36
CA GLU A 63 -11.32 -9.72 -12.70
C GLU A 63 -12.56 -8.83 -12.70
N VAL A 64 -12.42 -7.53 -12.40
CA VAL A 64 -13.49 -6.53 -12.50
C VAL A 64 -14.04 -6.46 -13.92
N LYS A 65 -13.16 -6.38 -14.93
CA LYS A 65 -13.57 -6.35 -16.35
C LYS A 65 -14.38 -7.59 -16.74
N ALA A 66 -13.93 -8.77 -16.34
CA ALA A 66 -14.63 -10.02 -16.60
C ALA A 66 -15.98 -10.09 -15.88
N SER A 67 -16.05 -9.60 -14.65
CA SER A 67 -17.31 -9.45 -13.89
C SER A 67 -18.30 -8.52 -14.58
N LEU A 68 -17.84 -7.38 -15.09
CA LEU A 68 -18.67 -6.45 -15.87
C LEU A 68 -19.20 -7.09 -17.15
N ASP A 69 -18.39 -7.89 -17.86
CA ASP A 69 -18.84 -8.65 -19.04
C ASP A 69 -19.91 -9.67 -18.69
N ARG A 70 -19.78 -10.38 -17.56
CA ARG A 70 -20.80 -11.31 -17.08
C ARG A 70 -22.13 -10.60 -16.81
N VAL A 71 -22.10 -9.41 -16.22
CA VAL A 71 -23.29 -8.58 -16.00
C VAL A 71 -23.90 -8.13 -17.32
N LEU A 72 -23.10 -7.58 -18.24
CA LEU A 72 -23.60 -7.13 -19.55
C LEU A 72 -24.16 -8.27 -20.40
N ALA A 73 -23.62 -9.49 -20.28
CA ALA A 73 -24.13 -10.67 -20.96
C ALA A 73 -25.59 -11.01 -20.58
N ARG A 74 -26.09 -10.50 -19.44
CA ARG A 74 -27.49 -10.61 -19.04
C ARG A 74 -28.39 -9.51 -19.59
N ARG A 75 -27.82 -8.55 -20.33
CA ARG A 75 -28.52 -7.42 -20.95
C ARG A 75 -29.41 -6.65 -19.96
N PRO A 76 -28.85 -6.13 -18.84
CA PRO A 76 -29.61 -5.23 -17.99
C PRO A 76 -29.93 -3.93 -18.74
N ASP A 77 -31.09 -3.35 -18.45
CA ASP A 77 -31.46 -2.01 -18.92
C ASP A 77 -30.86 -0.93 -18.02
N VAL A 78 -30.62 -1.26 -16.74
CA VAL A 78 -30.15 -0.32 -15.73
C VAL A 78 -29.15 -1.00 -14.78
N LEU A 79 -28.04 -0.32 -14.48
CA LEU A 79 -27.15 -0.69 -13.37
C LEU A 79 -27.43 0.22 -12.17
N VAL A 80 -27.54 -0.39 -10.99
CA VAL A 80 -27.72 0.30 -9.71
C VAL A 80 -26.56 -0.07 -8.79
N PRO A 81 -25.60 0.83 -8.57
CA PRO A 81 -24.47 0.55 -7.70
C PRO A 81 -24.83 0.81 -6.23
N SER A 82 -24.01 0.29 -5.30
CA SER A 82 -24.13 0.63 -3.88
C SER A 82 -23.71 2.07 -3.59
N HIS A 83 -22.71 2.57 -4.32
CA HIS A 83 -22.23 3.94 -4.26
C HIS A 83 -22.22 4.58 -5.65
N GLY A 84 -22.56 5.87 -5.73
CA GLY A 84 -22.55 6.65 -6.97
C GLY A 84 -23.92 6.76 -7.62
N VAL A 85 -24.00 6.61 -8.95
CA VAL A 85 -25.18 6.97 -9.75
C VAL A 85 -25.77 5.80 -10.52
N VAL A 86 -27.10 5.79 -10.64
CA VAL A 86 -27.82 4.84 -11.49
C VAL A 86 -27.47 5.07 -12.97
N MET A 87 -27.15 4.01 -13.69
CA MET A 87 -26.74 4.06 -15.09
C MET A 87 -27.79 3.44 -15.99
N THR A 88 -28.40 4.24 -16.86
CA THR A 88 -29.44 3.80 -17.81
C THR A 88 -28.91 3.41 -19.19
N ASP A 89 -27.59 3.51 -19.40
CA ASP A 89 -26.88 2.95 -20.55
C ASP A 89 -25.72 2.08 -20.04
N PRO A 90 -26.02 0.82 -19.64
CA PRO A 90 -25.01 -0.09 -19.09
C PRO A 90 -23.83 -0.34 -20.04
N PRO A 91 -24.01 -0.63 -21.35
CA PRO A 91 -22.88 -0.84 -22.24
C PRO A 91 -21.93 0.35 -22.32
N ALA A 92 -22.45 1.59 -22.43
CA ALA A 92 -21.60 2.77 -22.49
C ALA A 92 -20.85 3.02 -21.18
N ALA A 93 -21.52 2.86 -20.03
CA ALA A 93 -20.93 3.05 -18.71
C ALA A 93 -19.78 2.06 -18.44
N VAL A 94 -20.00 0.78 -18.76
CA VAL A 94 -18.98 -0.27 -18.64
C VAL A 94 -17.83 -0.04 -19.60
N ALA A 95 -18.11 0.31 -20.86
CA ALA A 95 -17.06 0.59 -21.84
C ALA A 95 -16.17 1.76 -21.40
N ALA A 96 -16.75 2.81 -20.81
CA ALA A 96 -15.99 3.90 -20.23
C ALA A 96 -15.09 3.44 -19.08
N LEU A 97 -15.60 2.59 -18.18
CA LEU A 97 -14.81 2.09 -17.05
C LEU A 97 -13.64 1.23 -17.53
N LYS A 98 -13.87 0.33 -18.49
CA LYS A 98 -12.82 -0.51 -19.07
C LYS A 98 -11.68 0.32 -19.67
N ARG A 99 -12.01 1.34 -20.46
CA ARG A 99 -11.02 2.25 -21.04
C ARG A 99 -10.22 2.99 -19.97
N ASN A 100 -10.88 3.47 -18.92
CA ASN A 100 -10.21 4.19 -17.84
C ASN A 100 -9.28 3.26 -17.05
N LEU A 101 -9.70 2.02 -16.80
CA LEU A 101 -8.86 1.01 -16.14
C LEU A 101 -7.66 0.61 -17.00
N ASP A 102 -7.83 0.47 -18.32
CA ASP A 102 -6.73 0.23 -19.26
C ASP A 102 -5.69 1.37 -19.22
N ALA A 103 -6.16 2.62 -19.32
CA ALA A 103 -5.28 3.78 -19.27
C ALA A 103 -4.56 3.92 -17.92
N PHE A 104 -5.28 3.67 -16.83
CA PHE A 104 -4.74 3.68 -15.48
C PHE A 104 -3.65 2.62 -15.30
N MET A 105 -3.91 1.36 -15.69
CA MET A 105 -2.94 0.27 -15.56
C MET A 105 -1.73 0.49 -16.46
N ALA A 106 -1.94 0.96 -17.69
CA ALA A 106 -0.84 1.33 -18.57
C ALA A 106 0.08 2.36 -17.90
N ASN A 107 -0.48 3.41 -17.27
CA ASN A 107 0.33 4.39 -16.56
C ASN A 107 1.01 3.82 -15.30
N TYR A 108 0.25 3.20 -14.39
CA TYR A 108 0.77 2.68 -13.12
C TYR A 108 1.92 1.68 -13.32
N LEU A 109 1.81 0.80 -14.29
CA LEU A 109 2.82 -0.22 -14.54
C LEU A 109 4.14 0.38 -15.03
N THR A 110 4.16 1.56 -15.65
CA THR A 110 5.42 2.24 -16.04
C THR A 110 6.29 2.64 -14.84
N THR A 111 5.71 2.76 -13.63
CA THR A 111 6.39 3.27 -12.43
C THR A 111 6.40 2.30 -11.24
N SER A 112 5.85 1.09 -11.42
CA SER A 112 5.65 0.11 -10.35
C SER A 112 6.98 -0.47 -9.84
N ALA A 113 7.44 -0.02 -8.67
CA ALA A 113 8.74 -0.40 -8.09
C ALA A 113 8.93 -1.91 -7.88
N TRP A 114 7.86 -2.66 -7.59
CA TRP A 114 7.93 -4.12 -7.40
C TRP A 114 8.48 -4.85 -8.63
N ARG A 115 8.36 -4.28 -9.83
CA ARG A 115 8.93 -4.84 -11.07
C ARG A 115 10.46 -4.83 -11.09
N ILE A 116 11.09 -3.94 -10.32
CA ILE A 116 12.55 -3.89 -10.13
C ILE A 116 13.00 -5.09 -9.30
N TYR A 117 12.29 -5.37 -8.20
CA TYR A 117 12.64 -6.41 -7.25
C TYR A 117 12.19 -7.81 -7.67
N PHE A 118 11.07 -7.92 -8.39
CA PHE A 118 10.40 -9.19 -8.68
C PHE A 118 10.10 -9.37 -10.18
N LYS A 119 11.16 -9.60 -10.97
CA LYS A 119 11.10 -9.66 -12.46
C LYS A 119 10.21 -10.78 -13.04
N ALA A 120 9.82 -11.77 -12.23
CA ALA A 120 9.01 -12.91 -12.65
C ALA A 120 7.49 -12.65 -12.59
N ILE A 121 7.06 -11.57 -11.92
CA ILE A 121 5.66 -11.24 -11.72
C ILE A 121 5.08 -10.59 -13.01
N ALA A 122 3.88 -11.01 -13.39
CA ALA A 122 3.12 -10.39 -14.49
C ALA A 122 2.23 -9.24 -13.97
N PRO A 123 1.71 -8.34 -14.81
CA PRO A 123 2.04 -8.13 -16.22
C PRO A 123 3.44 -7.49 -16.40
N LYS A 124 4.02 -7.67 -17.59
CA LYS A 124 5.33 -7.10 -17.98
C LYS A 124 5.23 -5.87 -18.88
N GLU A 125 4.03 -5.55 -19.34
CA GLU A 125 3.76 -4.39 -20.20
C GLU A 125 2.99 -3.32 -19.43
N PRO A 126 3.13 -2.03 -19.80
CA PRO A 126 4.15 -1.47 -20.70
C PRO A 126 5.57 -1.50 -20.09
N PRO A 127 6.62 -1.12 -20.85
CA PRO A 127 7.97 -0.93 -20.30
C PRO A 127 7.96 0.06 -19.13
N MET A 128 8.87 -0.15 -18.18
CA MET A 128 9.09 0.82 -17.11
C MET A 128 9.76 2.09 -17.64
N LEU A 129 9.49 3.22 -16.99
CA LEU A 129 10.32 4.40 -17.14
C LEU A 129 11.76 4.09 -16.71
N GLU A 130 12.71 4.76 -17.34
CA GLU A 130 14.13 4.61 -17.01
C GLU A 130 14.36 5.08 -15.56
N PRO A 131 14.98 4.25 -14.71
CA PRO A 131 15.34 4.67 -13.36
C PRO A 131 16.28 5.88 -13.40
N LEU A 132 16.10 6.80 -12.45
CA LEU A 132 17.07 7.89 -12.27
C LEU A 132 18.43 7.31 -11.86
N PRO A 133 19.55 8.00 -12.20
CA PRO A 133 20.87 7.62 -11.74
C PRO A 133 20.91 7.44 -10.23
N GLU A 134 21.70 6.47 -9.77
CA GLU A 134 21.89 6.23 -8.34
C GLU A 134 22.51 7.48 -7.68
N VAL A 135 21.91 7.90 -6.57
CA VAL A 135 22.42 9.00 -5.76
C VAL A 135 23.09 8.42 -4.52
N GLY A 136 24.38 8.70 -4.37
CA GLY A 136 25.11 8.38 -3.16
C GLY A 136 24.64 9.23 -1.98
N TYR A 137 24.63 8.65 -0.79
CA TYR A 137 24.38 9.41 0.43
C TYR A 137 25.60 10.27 0.80
N PRO A 138 25.40 11.43 1.45
CA PRO A 138 26.50 12.17 2.06
C PRO A 138 27.28 11.31 3.05
N LYS A 139 28.58 11.60 3.24
CA LYS A 139 29.47 10.81 4.13
C LYS A 139 28.99 10.68 5.58
N TRP A 140 28.14 11.60 6.04
CA TRP A 140 27.56 11.61 7.38
C TRP A 140 26.26 10.79 7.48
N VAL A 141 25.80 10.18 6.40
CA VAL A 141 24.66 9.25 6.41
C VAL A 141 25.18 7.83 6.21
N ARG A 142 24.82 6.94 7.13
CA ARG A 142 25.20 5.53 7.10
C ARG A 142 23.98 4.63 6.95
N ASN A 143 24.11 3.61 6.09
CA ASN A 143 23.19 2.47 6.13
C ASN A 143 23.51 1.65 7.37
N ILE A 144 22.51 1.32 8.17
CA ILE A 144 22.68 0.50 9.38
C ILE A 144 22.25 -0.92 9.07
N ALA A 145 20.93 -1.15 8.95
CA ALA A 145 20.37 -2.44 8.55
C ALA A 145 18.89 -2.29 8.23
N SER A 146 18.37 -3.17 7.37
CA SER A 146 16.95 -3.14 6.97
C SER A 146 16.56 -1.75 6.44
N THR A 147 15.47 -1.18 6.95
CA THR A 147 14.95 0.17 6.70
C THR A 147 15.71 1.26 7.47
N SER A 148 16.60 0.91 8.40
CA SER A 148 17.26 1.86 9.31
C SER A 148 18.52 2.50 8.72
N LYS A 149 18.63 3.82 8.92
CA LYS A 149 19.80 4.64 8.56
C LYS A 149 20.22 5.51 9.74
N ALA A 150 21.45 6.02 9.72
CA ALA A 150 21.97 6.92 10.76
C ALA A 150 22.53 8.19 10.15
N ILE A 151 22.21 9.34 10.75
CA ILE A 151 22.93 10.60 10.54
C ILE A 151 23.97 10.71 11.64
N VAL A 152 25.24 10.86 11.28
CA VAL A 152 26.39 10.87 12.19
C VAL A 152 27.02 12.26 12.22
N ALA A 153 27.03 12.89 13.38
CA ALA A 153 27.65 14.20 13.59
C ALA A 153 29.18 14.09 13.70
N ASP A 154 29.88 15.24 13.60
CA ASP A 154 31.34 15.30 13.70
C ASP A 154 31.87 14.85 15.07
N ASP A 155 31.09 15.04 16.13
CA ASP A 155 31.40 14.56 17.50
C ASP A 155 31.05 13.07 17.71
N ARG A 156 30.67 12.39 16.62
CA ARG A 156 30.25 10.99 16.52
C ARG A 156 28.92 10.68 17.21
N SER A 157 28.11 11.66 17.60
CA SER A 157 26.74 11.38 18.02
C SER A 157 25.87 11.02 16.81
N VAL A 158 24.84 10.21 17.05
CA VAL A 158 23.99 9.64 16.01
C VAL A 158 22.53 10.03 16.22
N PHE A 159 21.89 10.39 15.11
CA PHE A 159 20.45 10.44 14.98
C PHE A 159 19.99 9.32 14.06
N LEU A 160 19.29 8.33 14.62
CA LEU A 160 18.83 7.15 13.90
C LEU A 160 17.52 7.46 13.17
N SER A 161 17.41 7.10 11.90
CA SER A 161 16.17 7.07 11.13
C SER A 161 15.65 5.64 11.16
N ASP A 162 14.55 5.43 11.86
CA ASP A 162 13.87 4.14 12.08
C ASP A 162 14.67 3.07 12.83
N CYS A 163 13.94 2.14 13.47
CA CYS A 163 14.50 0.95 14.10
C CYS A 163 13.45 -0.16 14.16
N GLY A 164 13.28 -0.91 13.07
CA GLY A 164 12.28 -1.98 13.00
C GLY A 164 12.83 -3.40 12.91
N HIS A 165 14.15 -3.60 13.02
CA HIS A 165 14.73 -4.94 12.93
C HIS A 165 15.89 -5.15 13.92
N PRO A 166 16.03 -6.34 14.56
CA PRO A 166 17.08 -6.59 15.56
C PRO A 166 18.51 -6.33 15.07
N SER A 167 18.76 -6.52 13.77
CA SER A 167 20.07 -6.22 13.17
C SER A 167 20.45 -4.73 13.25
N ALA A 168 19.48 -3.82 13.27
CA ALA A 168 19.77 -2.39 13.43
C ALA A 168 20.31 -2.10 14.82
N VAL A 169 19.70 -2.68 15.86
CA VAL A 169 20.18 -2.58 17.24
C VAL A 169 21.57 -3.20 17.37
N ALA A 170 21.77 -4.40 16.80
CA ALA A 170 23.07 -5.09 16.86
C ALA A 170 24.19 -4.29 16.18
N GLU A 171 23.91 -3.66 15.05
CA GLU A 171 24.91 -2.86 14.32
C GLU A 171 25.26 -1.56 15.06
N ILE A 172 24.27 -0.84 15.61
CA ILE A 172 24.54 0.34 16.44
C ILE A 172 25.39 -0.03 17.66
N ASP A 173 25.08 -1.15 18.30
CA ASP A 173 25.83 -1.67 19.44
C ASP A 173 27.28 -2.06 19.06
N ARG A 174 27.49 -2.62 17.86
CA ARG A 174 28.82 -2.87 17.30
C ARG A 174 29.59 -1.56 17.08
N LEU A 175 28.95 -0.57 16.46
CA LEU A 175 29.55 0.74 16.17
C LEU A 175 29.96 1.48 17.45
N LEU A 176 29.13 1.43 18.50
CA LEU A 176 29.45 1.98 19.82
C LEU A 176 30.68 1.29 20.43
N ARG A 177 30.71 -0.06 20.43
CA ARG A 177 31.85 -0.83 20.97
C ARG A 177 33.16 -0.58 20.21
N ALA A 178 33.08 -0.39 18.88
CA ALA A 178 34.23 -0.09 18.04
C ALA A 178 34.71 1.36 18.21
N GLY A 179 33.97 2.21 18.93
CA GLY A 179 34.25 3.64 19.03
C GLY A 179 34.03 4.39 17.71
N GLU A 180 33.32 3.81 16.75
CA GLU A 180 33.00 4.48 15.49
C GLU A 180 31.93 5.56 15.70
N ILE A 181 31.02 5.33 16.65
CA ILE A 181 30.02 6.30 17.12
C ILE A 181 30.14 6.48 18.63
N ARG A 182 29.72 7.64 19.15
CA ARG A 182 29.83 8.02 20.56
C ARG A 182 28.54 7.80 21.34
N SER A 183 27.40 8.15 20.74
CA SER A 183 26.08 8.07 21.36
C SER A 183 24.98 7.98 20.30
N VAL A 184 23.78 7.56 20.71
CA VAL A 184 22.56 7.71 19.92
C VAL A 184 21.66 8.71 20.66
N ASP A 185 21.59 9.91 20.14
CA ASP A 185 20.90 11.02 20.82
C ASP A 185 19.39 10.97 20.57
N GLY A 186 18.99 10.46 19.40
CA GLY A 186 17.59 10.32 19.03
C GLY A 186 17.33 9.28 17.95
N ILE A 187 16.08 8.85 17.89
CA ILE A 187 15.50 7.99 16.86
C ILE A 187 14.32 8.76 16.27
N TRP A 188 14.34 9.03 14.98
CA TRP A 188 13.20 9.54 14.24
C TRP A 188 12.50 8.40 13.52
N ILE A 189 11.24 8.17 13.89
CA ILE A 189 10.36 7.26 13.18
C ILE A 189 9.81 8.01 11.96
N THR A 190 10.13 7.52 10.77
CA THR A 190 9.68 8.11 9.51
C THR A 190 8.22 7.83 9.26
N HIS A 191 7.74 6.61 9.58
CA HIS A 191 6.33 6.22 9.55
C HIS A 191 6.04 4.98 10.42
N TYR A 192 4.75 4.68 10.61
CA TYR A 192 4.26 3.78 11.66
C TYR A 192 4.46 2.27 11.41
N HIS A 193 4.94 1.87 10.24
CA HIS A 193 5.04 0.45 9.90
C HIS A 193 5.96 -0.31 10.86
N ASP A 194 5.65 -1.58 11.09
CA ASP A 194 6.34 -2.49 11.99
C ASP A 194 7.82 -2.65 11.64
N ASP A 195 8.14 -2.73 10.34
CA ASP A 195 9.50 -2.79 9.84
C ASP A 195 10.31 -1.49 10.05
N HIS A 196 9.69 -0.43 10.58
CA HIS A 196 10.35 0.80 11.03
C HIS A 196 10.33 0.99 12.56
N THR A 197 9.39 0.35 13.26
CA THR A 197 9.07 0.68 14.66
C THR A 197 9.34 -0.45 15.66
N GLN A 198 9.37 -1.71 15.20
CA GLN A 198 9.41 -2.90 16.06
C GLN A 198 10.54 -2.92 17.11
N GLU A 199 11.71 -2.35 16.83
CA GLU A 199 12.86 -2.35 17.74
C GLU A 199 13.14 -1.00 18.40
N VAL A 200 12.27 0.01 18.22
CA VAL A 200 12.48 1.35 18.78
C VAL A 200 12.55 1.30 20.31
N ASN A 201 11.65 0.55 20.97
CA ASN A 201 11.69 0.42 22.42
C ASN A 201 12.94 -0.30 22.92
N THR A 202 13.44 -1.28 22.17
CA THR A 202 14.73 -1.94 22.47
C THR A 202 15.89 -0.96 22.34
N ALA A 203 15.96 -0.22 21.24
CA ALA A 203 16.98 0.79 21.01
C ALA A 203 16.94 1.90 22.06
N ARG A 204 15.76 2.38 22.45
CA ARG A 204 15.56 3.37 23.50
C ARG A 204 16.09 2.87 24.86
N ARG A 205 15.73 1.65 25.26
CA ARG A 205 16.23 1.04 26.52
C ARG A 205 17.74 0.85 26.50
N ARG A 206 18.31 0.45 25.36
CA ARG A 206 19.74 0.11 25.24
C ARG A 206 20.64 1.34 25.11
N PHE A 207 20.20 2.36 24.38
CA PHE A 207 21.04 3.50 24.01
C PHE A 207 20.62 4.82 24.69
N GLY A 208 19.47 4.87 25.37
CA GLY A 208 18.96 6.08 26.00
C GLY A 208 18.48 7.15 25.02
N ALA A 209 18.22 6.76 23.77
CA ALA A 209 17.83 7.67 22.69
C ALA A 209 16.41 8.21 22.87
N ARG A 210 16.20 9.48 22.49
CA ARG A 210 14.88 10.12 22.46
C ARG A 210 14.11 9.74 21.21
N VAL A 211 12.80 9.50 21.32
CA VAL A 211 11.96 9.18 20.17
C VAL A 211 11.30 10.43 19.61
N HIS A 212 11.48 10.62 18.31
CA HIS A 212 10.96 11.74 17.54
C HIS A 212 9.98 11.24 16.48
N VAL A 213 8.83 11.88 16.35
CA VAL A 213 7.84 11.55 15.31
C VAL A 213 7.20 12.80 14.73
N GLU A 214 6.56 12.69 13.56
CA GLU A 214 5.67 13.75 13.08
C GLU A 214 4.41 13.80 13.95
N ARG A 215 3.86 15.00 14.18
CA ARG A 215 2.77 15.23 15.15
C ARG A 215 1.54 14.37 14.89
N ALA A 216 1.17 14.14 13.63
CA ALA A 216 0.02 13.33 13.26
C ALA A 216 0.23 11.83 13.56
N MET A 217 1.47 11.39 13.79
CA MET A 217 1.79 10.01 14.12
C MET A 217 1.81 9.72 15.62
N VAL A 218 1.82 10.74 16.50
CA VAL A 218 1.96 10.55 17.95
C VAL A 218 0.95 9.54 18.48
N ASP A 219 -0.33 9.72 18.17
CA ASP A 219 -1.38 8.84 18.72
C ASP A 219 -1.29 7.40 18.18
N ILE A 220 -0.92 7.22 16.91
CA ILE A 220 -0.73 5.88 16.32
C ILE A 220 0.44 5.15 16.97
N ILE A 221 1.53 5.87 17.23
CA ILE A 221 2.76 5.32 17.82
C ILE A 221 2.59 5.03 19.32
N GLU A 222 1.86 5.88 20.04
CA GLU A 222 1.59 5.69 21.48
C GLU A 222 0.42 4.74 21.74
N ASN A 223 -0.57 4.65 20.85
CA ASN A 223 -1.78 3.84 21.00
C ASN A 223 -2.05 2.93 19.78
N PRO A 224 -1.10 2.08 19.34
CA PRO A 224 -1.23 1.33 18.09
C PRO A 224 -2.45 0.41 18.07
N THR A 225 -2.83 -0.16 19.21
CA THR A 225 -4.00 -1.05 19.32
C THR A 225 -5.35 -0.35 19.25
N ALA A 226 -5.39 0.99 19.28
CA ALA A 226 -6.60 1.77 19.04
C ALA A 226 -7.00 1.80 17.54
N TYR A 227 -6.10 1.33 16.66
CA TYR A 227 -6.25 1.40 15.23
C TYR A 227 -6.34 0.01 14.58
N ALA A 228 -7.19 -0.12 13.57
CA ALA A 228 -7.27 -1.29 12.70
C ALA A 228 -6.56 -1.03 11.36
N MET A 229 -5.29 -0.62 11.42
CA MET A 229 -4.46 -0.34 10.24
C MET A 229 -3.47 -1.47 9.95
N PRO A 230 -3.09 -1.70 8.68
CA PRO A 230 -2.09 -2.71 8.33
C PRO A 230 -0.70 -2.35 8.89
N CYS A 231 0.16 -3.35 9.06
CA CYS A 231 1.58 -3.18 9.42
C CYS A 231 1.84 -2.44 10.75
N LEU A 232 0.92 -2.46 11.71
CA LEU A 232 1.16 -1.86 13.03
C LEU A 232 1.95 -2.80 13.94
N PHE A 233 3.00 -2.28 14.58
CA PHE A 233 3.62 -2.95 15.71
C PHE A 233 2.78 -2.73 16.97
N PRO A 234 2.40 -3.79 17.72
CA PRO A 234 1.39 -3.67 18.77
C PRO A 234 1.90 -3.03 20.07
N GLU A 235 3.20 -2.85 20.25
CA GLU A 235 3.77 -2.24 21.46
C GLU A 235 3.73 -0.72 21.37
N SER A 236 3.17 -0.06 22.39
CA SER A 236 3.21 1.40 22.54
C SER A 236 4.65 1.89 22.63
N ILE A 237 4.98 2.93 21.85
CA ILE A 237 6.29 3.59 21.88
C ILE A 237 6.09 5.00 22.41
N ARG A 238 6.66 5.29 23.57
CA ARG A 238 6.62 6.64 24.16
C ARG A 238 7.36 7.64 23.26
N VAL A 239 6.68 8.71 22.88
CA VAL A 239 7.26 9.81 22.08
C VAL A 239 7.83 10.87 23.02
N ASP A 240 9.03 11.38 22.70
CA ASP A 240 9.68 12.46 23.45
C ASP A 240 9.51 13.83 22.76
N ARG A 241 9.37 13.87 21.43
CA ARG A 241 9.19 15.12 20.67
C ARG A 241 8.50 14.94 19.32
#